data_AF-A0A661ZCX2-F1
#
_entry.id   AF-A0A661ZCX2-F1
#
_cell.length_a   1.000
_cell.length_b   1.000
_cell.length_c   1.000
_cell.angle_alpha   90.00
_cell.angle_beta   90.00
_cell.angle_gamma   90.00
#
_symmetry.space_group_name_H-M   'P 1'
#
loop_
_entity.id
_entity.type
_entity.pdbx_description
1 polymer ?
#
loop_
_entity_poly.entity_id
_entity_poly.type
_entity_poly.pdbx_seq_one_letter_code
_entity_poly.pdbx_strand_id
1 'polypeptide(L)'
;MKKLFLLPIFIAFFSLSGFSQELNFNNENISFQITEIKAVGEQLHCKFIITAVESDETIYISLQKIRIFDTKGNEYNPEQGEIGKEKVTGKFSRMNSNIIAGVPVKGKIIFSGAVSKRKTLNLLEIPINIAPKETDVNIRFTNIIIPFGTSDADKKLLNNPLSEEIDDAVFTELKSITKKSDTLTFNFIVTNYDDDKIEVLNATSSKFIDDSGNEYYPNHISFGNDKTDGRYAALSKKCINKVPIKMTVRFTDSKIVNLKKIILLELGMNNNKFQFRDLTTE
;
A
#
# COMPACT_ATOMS: atom_id res chain seq x y z
N MET A 1 -0.73 21.30 -64.96
CA MET A 1 -1.36 20.38 -64.00
C MET A 1 -0.98 20.79 -62.59
N LYS A 2 -1.88 21.42 -61.84
CA LYS A 2 -1.65 21.83 -60.44
C LYS A 2 -1.98 20.63 -59.54
N LYS A 3 -0.99 20.09 -58.82
CA LYS A 3 -1.20 19.02 -57.83
C LYS A 3 -1.82 19.63 -56.56
N LEU A 4 -3.04 19.21 -56.26
CA LEU A 4 -3.77 19.53 -55.05
C LEU A 4 -3.16 18.68 -53.91
N PHE A 5 -2.49 19.32 -52.95
CA PHE A 5 -2.09 18.67 -51.70
C PHE A 5 -3.30 18.65 -50.76
N LEU A 6 -3.89 17.47 -50.56
CA LEU A 6 -4.84 17.23 -49.48
C LEU A 6 -4.04 17.12 -48.17
N LEU A 7 -4.15 18.15 -47.32
CA LEU A 7 -3.72 18.05 -45.92
C LEU A 7 -4.68 17.10 -45.18
N PRO A 8 -4.19 16.17 -44.34
CA PRO A 8 -5.05 15.43 -43.44
C PRO A 8 -5.61 16.40 -42.38
N ILE A 9 -6.93 16.51 -42.35
CA ILE A 9 -7.66 17.18 -41.27
C ILE A 9 -7.52 16.31 -40.02
N PHE A 10 -6.64 16.72 -39.10
CA PHE A 10 -6.66 16.21 -37.73
C PHE A 10 -7.90 16.76 -37.03
N ILE A 11 -8.95 15.95 -36.94
CA ILE A 11 -10.07 16.22 -36.04
C ILE A 11 -9.58 15.89 -34.64
N ALA A 12 -9.08 16.90 -33.92
CA ALA A 12 -8.89 16.80 -32.49
C ALA A 12 -10.26 16.75 -31.83
N PHE A 13 -10.68 15.56 -31.38
CA PHE A 13 -11.77 15.45 -30.41
C PHE A 13 -11.28 16.06 -29.10
N PHE A 14 -11.61 17.33 -28.87
CA PHE A 14 -11.59 17.91 -27.54
C PHE A 14 -12.74 17.27 -26.74
N SER A 15 -12.46 16.17 -26.03
CA SER A 15 -13.32 15.77 -24.91
C SER A 15 -13.06 16.70 -23.74
N LEU A 16 -14.13 17.27 -23.18
CA LEU A 16 -14.11 18.10 -21.98
C LEU A 16 -13.17 17.52 -20.92
N SER A 17 -12.27 18.38 -20.44
CA SER A 17 -11.22 18.13 -19.48
C SER A 17 -11.72 17.47 -18.18
N GLY A 18 -11.68 16.15 -18.13
CA GLY A 18 -11.51 15.39 -16.90
C GLY A 18 -10.03 15.11 -16.70
N PHE A 19 -9.51 15.35 -15.50
CA PHE A 19 -8.13 15.04 -15.14
C PHE A 19 -7.82 13.57 -15.47
N SER A 20 -6.95 13.32 -16.45
CA SER A 20 -6.52 11.97 -16.83
C SER A 20 -5.06 11.81 -16.41
N GLN A 21 -4.83 11.07 -15.32
CA GLN A 21 -3.51 10.61 -14.95
C GLN A 21 -3.18 9.38 -15.80
N GLU A 22 -2.12 9.45 -16.61
CA GLU A 22 -1.62 8.28 -17.31
C GLU A 22 -0.85 7.38 -16.34
N LEU A 23 -1.32 6.14 -16.20
CA LEU A 23 -0.74 5.13 -15.31
C LEU A 23 -0.34 3.93 -16.18
N ASN A 24 0.85 4.04 -16.76
CA ASN A 24 1.43 3.07 -17.68
C ASN A 24 2.68 2.43 -17.07
N PHE A 25 2.84 1.14 -17.26
CA PHE A 25 4.04 0.37 -16.95
C PHE A 25 4.41 -0.43 -18.20
N ASN A 26 5.68 -0.37 -18.60
CA ASN A 26 6.18 -1.11 -19.74
C ASN A 26 7.51 -1.76 -19.36
N ASN A 27 7.67 -3.02 -19.72
CA ASN A 27 8.97 -3.69 -19.78
C ASN A 27 9.03 -4.56 -21.04
N GLU A 28 10.12 -5.32 -21.19
CA GLU A 28 10.33 -6.22 -22.34
C GLU A 28 9.27 -7.33 -22.48
N ASN A 29 8.58 -7.71 -21.40
CA ASN A 29 7.62 -8.81 -21.42
C ASN A 29 6.17 -8.32 -21.59
N ILE A 30 5.80 -7.24 -20.90
CA ILE A 30 4.42 -6.74 -20.84
C ILE A 30 4.33 -5.21 -20.91
N SER A 31 3.24 -4.75 -21.51
CA SER A 31 2.70 -3.40 -21.37
C SER A 31 1.43 -3.46 -20.52
N PHE A 32 1.35 -2.64 -19.49
CA PHE A 32 0.21 -2.54 -18.59
C PHE A 32 -0.23 -1.10 -18.43
N GLN A 33 -1.52 -0.84 -18.65
CA GLN A 33 -2.11 0.49 -18.55
C GLN A 33 -3.37 0.43 -17.69
N ILE A 34 -3.43 1.26 -16.65
CA ILE A 34 -4.71 1.53 -15.99
C ILE A 34 -5.49 2.51 -16.87
N THR A 35 -6.65 2.05 -17.34
CA THR A 35 -7.52 2.83 -18.23
C THR A 35 -8.59 3.60 -17.48
N GLU A 36 -8.96 3.14 -16.28
CA GLU A 36 -9.93 3.81 -15.43
C GLU A 36 -9.67 3.42 -13.97
N ILE A 37 -9.60 4.41 -13.08
CA ILE A 37 -9.74 4.20 -11.65
C ILE A 37 -10.89 5.07 -11.16
N LYS A 38 -11.92 4.48 -10.56
CA LYS A 38 -13.09 5.23 -10.09
C LYS A 38 -13.80 4.59 -8.93
N ALA A 39 -14.38 5.43 -8.09
CA ALA A 39 -15.31 4.98 -7.07
C ALA A 39 -16.70 4.71 -7.68
N VAL A 40 -17.31 3.57 -7.33
CA VAL A 40 -18.68 3.20 -7.67
C VAL A 40 -19.34 2.69 -6.39
N GLY A 41 -20.14 3.55 -5.74
CA GLY A 41 -20.68 3.25 -4.42
C GLY A 41 -19.57 2.99 -3.39
N GLU A 42 -19.63 1.86 -2.70
CA GLU A 42 -18.62 1.45 -1.71
C GLU A 42 -17.44 0.67 -2.32
N GLN A 43 -17.28 0.74 -3.65
CA GLN A 43 -16.23 0.02 -4.35
C GLN A 43 -15.30 0.96 -5.11
N LEU A 44 -14.02 0.63 -5.15
CA LEU A 44 -13.05 1.23 -6.05
C LEU A 44 -12.80 0.27 -7.21
N HIS A 45 -13.13 0.69 -8.41
CA HIS A 45 -12.96 -0.07 -9.64
C HIS A 45 -11.69 0.40 -10.33
N CYS A 46 -10.75 -0.52 -10.55
CA CYS A 46 -9.52 -0.30 -11.31
C CYS A 46 -9.58 -1.15 -12.58
N LYS A 47 -9.83 -0.53 -13.73
CA LYS A 47 -9.77 -1.19 -15.04
C LYS A 47 -8.41 -0.99 -15.67
N PHE A 48 -7.95 -2.02 -16.36
CA PHE A 48 -6.66 -2.00 -17.01
C PHE A 48 -6.70 -2.74 -18.35
N ILE A 49 -5.67 -2.48 -19.15
CA ILE A 49 -5.30 -3.25 -20.33
C ILE A 49 -3.91 -3.82 -20.07
N ILE A 50 -3.72 -5.08 -20.42
CA ILE A 50 -2.42 -5.74 -20.41
C ILE A 50 -2.17 -6.37 -21.78
N THR A 51 -0.94 -6.25 -22.27
CA THR A 51 -0.50 -6.75 -23.57
C THR A 51 0.84 -7.44 -23.38
N ALA A 52 0.99 -8.66 -23.88
CA ALA A 52 2.30 -9.31 -23.99
C ALA A 52 3.06 -8.72 -25.18
N VAL A 53 4.35 -8.44 -25.03
CA VAL A 53 5.11 -7.65 -26.01
C VAL A 53 5.78 -8.54 -27.05
N GLU A 54 6.65 -9.45 -26.62
CA GLU A 54 7.52 -10.21 -27.53
C GLU A 54 6.97 -11.59 -27.93
N SER A 55 6.26 -12.25 -27.02
CA SER A 55 5.76 -13.62 -27.20
C SER A 55 4.40 -13.79 -26.55
N ASP A 56 3.70 -14.85 -26.93
CA ASP A 56 2.49 -15.26 -26.22
C ASP A 56 2.86 -15.66 -24.78
N GLU A 57 2.09 -15.20 -23.81
CA GLU A 57 2.37 -15.43 -22.39
C GLU A 57 1.11 -15.88 -21.64
N THR A 58 1.28 -16.73 -20.63
CA THR A 58 0.22 -16.93 -19.63
C THR A 58 0.49 -16.03 -18.43
N ILE A 59 -0.44 -15.12 -18.17
CA ILE A 59 -0.39 -14.17 -17.06
C ILE A 59 -1.19 -14.71 -15.90
N TYR A 60 -0.61 -14.67 -14.69
CA TYR A 60 -1.25 -15.00 -13.43
C TYR A 60 -1.23 -13.80 -12.48
N ILE A 61 -2.39 -13.44 -11.93
CA ILE A 61 -2.53 -12.34 -10.97
C ILE A 61 -3.29 -12.84 -9.74
N SER A 62 -2.63 -12.82 -8.59
CA SER A 62 -3.22 -13.24 -7.31
C SER A 62 -3.83 -12.06 -6.58
N LEU A 63 -5.13 -12.15 -6.22
CA LEU A 63 -5.82 -11.09 -5.48
C LEU A 63 -5.20 -10.83 -4.10
N GLN A 64 -4.63 -11.86 -3.47
CA GLN A 64 -3.97 -11.74 -2.16
C GLN A 64 -2.71 -10.87 -2.22
N LYS A 65 -2.02 -10.86 -3.36
CA LYS A 65 -0.77 -10.13 -3.56
C LYS A 65 -0.99 -8.68 -4.00
N ILE A 66 -2.17 -8.35 -4.54
CA ILE A 66 -2.51 -6.98 -4.93
C ILE A 66 -2.77 -6.14 -3.68
N ARG A 67 -2.20 -4.93 -3.64
CA ARG A 67 -2.28 -4.04 -2.48
C ARG A 67 -2.49 -2.59 -2.91
N ILE A 68 -3.34 -1.89 -2.17
CA ILE A 68 -3.43 -0.43 -2.17
C ILE A 68 -3.00 0.10 -0.81
N PHE A 69 -2.19 1.15 -0.78
CA PHE A 69 -1.95 1.96 0.41
C PHE A 69 -2.58 3.34 0.22
N ASP A 70 -3.41 3.77 1.17
CA ASP A 70 -3.93 5.13 1.18
C ASP A 70 -2.95 6.12 1.84
N THR A 71 -3.28 7.41 1.80
CA THR A 71 -2.49 8.48 2.42
C THR A 71 -2.34 8.38 3.93
N LYS A 72 -3.13 7.53 4.59
CA LYS A 72 -3.09 7.28 6.03
C LYS A 72 -2.38 5.95 6.36
N GLY A 73 -1.76 5.31 5.39
CA GLY A 73 -1.06 4.03 5.53
C GLY A 73 -1.97 2.82 5.77
N ASN A 74 -3.28 2.93 5.50
CA ASN A 74 -4.14 1.75 5.49
C ASN A 74 -3.86 0.93 4.23
N GLU A 75 -3.74 -0.39 4.41
CA GLU A 75 -3.55 -1.34 3.33
C GLU A 75 -4.88 -2.01 2.96
N TYR A 76 -5.19 -2.11 1.67
CA TYR A 76 -6.41 -2.72 1.14
C TYR A 76 -6.07 -3.80 0.11
N ASN A 77 -6.75 -4.94 0.19
CA ASN A 77 -6.71 -5.99 -0.83
C ASN A 77 -8.02 -5.99 -1.63
N PRO A 78 -8.00 -6.41 -2.89
CA PRO A 78 -9.21 -6.52 -3.69
C PRO A 78 -10.05 -7.75 -3.31
N GLU A 79 -11.34 -7.67 -3.62
CA GLU A 79 -12.30 -8.76 -3.42
C GLU A 79 -12.67 -9.48 -4.72
N GLN A 80 -12.49 -8.82 -5.86
CA GLN A 80 -12.83 -9.37 -7.18
C GLN A 80 -11.77 -9.01 -8.22
N GLY A 81 -11.58 -9.91 -9.17
CA GLY A 81 -10.67 -9.74 -10.29
C GLY A 81 -11.25 -10.32 -11.57
N GLU A 82 -10.90 -9.71 -12.68
CA GLU A 82 -11.22 -10.16 -14.02
C GLU A 82 -10.05 -9.89 -14.96
N ILE A 83 -9.73 -10.86 -15.82
CA ILE A 83 -8.79 -10.70 -16.93
C ILE A 83 -9.27 -11.53 -18.12
N GLY A 84 -9.53 -10.87 -19.26
CA GLY A 84 -10.15 -11.50 -20.40
C GLY A 84 -11.55 -12.04 -20.05
N LYS A 85 -11.72 -13.37 -20.11
CA LYS A 85 -12.98 -14.05 -19.75
C LYS A 85 -13.00 -14.59 -18.32
N GLU A 86 -11.84 -14.64 -17.67
CA GLU A 86 -11.69 -15.21 -16.33
C GLU A 86 -12.18 -14.21 -15.29
N LYS A 87 -13.05 -14.66 -14.38
CA LYS A 87 -13.60 -13.86 -13.29
C LYS A 87 -13.48 -14.61 -11.98
N VAL A 88 -12.91 -13.95 -10.99
CA VAL A 88 -12.69 -14.55 -9.67
C VAL A 88 -13.16 -13.62 -8.57
N THR A 89 -13.60 -14.22 -7.47
CA THR A 89 -14.00 -13.54 -6.24
C THR A 89 -13.27 -14.15 -5.05
N GLY A 90 -13.04 -13.34 -4.02
CA GLY A 90 -12.35 -13.75 -2.80
C GLY A 90 -10.84 -13.49 -2.81
N LYS A 91 -10.31 -13.06 -1.66
CA LYS A 91 -8.92 -12.61 -1.49
C LYS A 91 -7.88 -13.65 -1.94
N PHE A 92 -8.14 -14.95 -1.76
CA PHE A 92 -7.17 -16.01 -2.07
C PHE A 92 -7.23 -16.50 -3.53
N SER A 93 -8.11 -15.92 -4.34
CA SER A 93 -8.28 -16.34 -5.72
C SER A 93 -7.19 -15.77 -6.64
N ARG A 94 -6.96 -16.47 -7.74
CA ARG A 94 -5.99 -16.10 -8.77
C ARG A 94 -6.70 -16.08 -10.12
N MET A 95 -6.57 -14.97 -10.83
CA MET A 95 -7.04 -14.84 -12.20
C MET A 95 -5.89 -15.11 -13.18
N ASN A 96 -6.19 -15.72 -14.32
CA ASN A 96 -5.21 -15.99 -15.35
C ASN A 96 -5.74 -15.80 -16.77
N SER A 97 -4.84 -15.49 -17.69
CA SER A 97 -5.18 -15.36 -19.11
C SER A 97 -3.98 -15.72 -19.98
N ASN A 98 -4.24 -16.42 -21.09
CA ASN A 98 -3.26 -16.55 -22.17
C ASN A 98 -3.39 -15.31 -23.05
N ILE A 99 -2.33 -14.52 -23.13
CA ILE A 99 -2.26 -13.28 -23.88
C ILE A 99 -1.41 -13.51 -25.11
N ILE A 100 -2.00 -13.31 -26.28
CA ILE A 100 -1.30 -13.36 -27.56
C ILE A 100 -0.45 -12.09 -27.70
N ALA A 101 0.79 -12.23 -28.18
CA ALA A 101 1.71 -11.12 -28.38
C ALA A 101 1.06 -10.00 -29.19
N GLY A 102 1.18 -8.75 -28.71
CA GLY A 102 0.60 -7.56 -29.34
C GLY A 102 -0.92 -7.42 -29.22
N VAL A 103 -1.64 -8.41 -28.66
CA VAL A 103 -3.11 -8.35 -28.51
C VAL A 103 -3.47 -7.85 -27.11
N PRO A 104 -4.14 -6.69 -26.97
CA PRO A 104 -4.54 -6.17 -25.67
C PRO A 104 -5.68 -6.97 -25.04
N VAL A 105 -5.48 -7.40 -23.80
CA VAL A 105 -6.49 -8.05 -22.96
C VAL A 105 -6.94 -7.09 -21.87
N LYS A 106 -8.25 -6.93 -21.74
CA LYS A 106 -8.86 -6.06 -20.71
C LYS A 106 -8.96 -6.82 -19.40
N GLY A 107 -8.78 -6.09 -18.30
CA GLY A 107 -9.02 -6.61 -16.97
C GLY A 107 -9.58 -5.56 -16.03
N LYS A 108 -9.99 -6.03 -14.85
CA LYS A 108 -10.59 -5.22 -13.80
C LYS A 108 -10.27 -5.81 -12.43
N ILE A 109 -9.92 -4.96 -11.49
CA ILE A 109 -9.81 -5.28 -10.07
C ILE A 109 -10.81 -4.41 -9.31
N ILE A 110 -11.51 -5.02 -8.34
CA ILE A 110 -12.47 -4.31 -7.50
C ILE A 110 -12.05 -4.45 -6.04
N PHE A 111 -11.90 -3.30 -5.38
CA PHE A 111 -11.71 -3.19 -3.94
C PHE A 111 -13.01 -2.72 -3.32
N SER A 112 -13.37 -3.27 -2.17
CA SER A 112 -14.54 -2.83 -1.41
C SER A 112 -14.14 -2.05 -0.16
N GLY A 113 -15.08 -1.26 0.36
CA GLY A 113 -14.96 -0.59 1.65
C GLY A 113 -14.34 0.80 1.57
N ALA A 114 -13.62 1.19 2.63
CA ALA A 114 -13.22 2.58 2.87
C ALA A 114 -12.27 3.16 1.80
N VAL A 115 -11.63 2.32 0.99
CA VAL A 115 -10.73 2.75 -0.09
C VAL A 115 -11.47 3.52 -1.20
N SER A 116 -12.76 3.24 -1.43
CA SER A 116 -13.56 3.96 -2.44
C SER A 116 -13.82 5.43 -2.08
N LYS A 117 -13.64 5.78 -0.80
CA LYS A 117 -13.84 7.15 -0.29
C LYS A 117 -12.55 7.99 -0.34
N ARG A 118 -11.45 7.45 -0.88
CA ARG A 118 -10.14 8.12 -0.92
C ARG A 118 -10.02 8.96 -2.19
N LYS A 119 -9.63 10.24 -2.04
CA LYS A 119 -9.28 11.15 -3.15
C LYS A 119 -7.94 10.80 -3.80
N THR A 120 -7.02 10.26 -3.01
CA THR A 120 -5.67 9.90 -3.43
C THR A 120 -5.23 8.58 -2.80
N LEU A 121 -4.41 7.83 -3.52
CA LEU A 121 -3.73 6.63 -3.07
C LEU A 121 -2.22 6.85 -3.14
N ASN A 122 -1.50 6.37 -2.13
CA ASN A 122 -0.05 6.46 -2.12
C ASN A 122 0.59 5.39 -3.00
N LEU A 123 0.04 4.18 -3.00
CA LEU A 123 0.54 3.06 -3.80
C LEU A 123 -0.61 2.18 -4.28
N LEU A 124 -0.53 1.74 -5.53
CA LEU A 124 -1.17 0.53 -6.04
C LEU A 124 -0.06 -0.40 -6.54
N GLU A 125 -0.04 -1.61 -5.99
CA GLU A 125 0.90 -2.67 -6.34
C GLU A 125 0.14 -3.88 -6.93
N ILE A 126 0.50 -4.29 -8.14
CA ILE A 126 -0.08 -5.44 -8.85
C ILE A 126 1.06 -6.38 -9.26
N PRO A 127 1.36 -7.40 -8.44
CA PRO A 127 2.31 -8.44 -8.80
C PRO A 127 1.70 -9.40 -9.83
N ILE A 128 2.46 -9.66 -10.89
CA ILE A 128 2.12 -10.54 -12.00
C ILE A 128 3.19 -11.63 -12.10
N ASN A 129 2.75 -12.88 -12.24
CA ASN A 129 3.61 -13.99 -12.62
C ASN A 129 3.36 -14.34 -14.10
N ILE A 130 4.43 -14.51 -14.86
CA ILE A 130 4.44 -14.75 -16.31
C ILE A 130 5.00 -16.15 -16.56
N ALA A 131 4.19 -17.03 -17.15
CA ALA A 131 4.58 -18.37 -17.54
C ALA A 131 4.62 -18.50 -19.07
N PRO A 132 5.53 -19.35 -19.61
CA PRO A 132 6.33 -20.37 -18.92
C PRO A 132 7.66 -19.88 -18.35
N LYS A 133 8.02 -18.61 -18.54
CA LYS A 133 9.31 -18.05 -18.11
C LYS A 133 9.48 -17.93 -16.59
N GLU A 134 8.45 -18.22 -15.80
CA GLU A 134 8.39 -18.07 -14.33
C GLU A 134 8.91 -16.70 -13.87
N THR A 135 8.57 -15.66 -14.63
CA THR A 135 9.05 -14.29 -14.37
C THR A 135 8.02 -13.55 -13.52
N ASP A 136 8.46 -13.03 -12.37
CA ASP A 136 7.64 -12.16 -11.53
C ASP A 136 7.88 -10.69 -11.89
N VAL A 137 6.83 -10.01 -12.32
CA VAL A 137 6.82 -8.57 -12.61
C VAL A 137 5.96 -7.87 -11.56
N ASN A 138 6.50 -6.83 -10.93
CA ASN A 138 5.77 -6.08 -9.90
C ASN A 138 5.43 -4.67 -10.42
N ILE A 139 4.17 -4.48 -10.81
CA ILE A 139 3.69 -3.22 -11.35
C ILE A 139 3.32 -2.29 -10.20
N ARG A 140 3.87 -1.08 -10.21
CA ARG A 140 3.67 -0.10 -9.14
C ARG A 140 3.31 1.26 -9.69
N PHE A 141 2.29 1.84 -9.10
CA PHE A 141 1.87 3.21 -9.34
C PHE A 141 1.77 3.95 -8.02
N THR A 142 2.47 5.08 -7.91
CA THR A 142 2.47 5.92 -6.71
C THR A 142 1.71 7.22 -6.96
N ASN A 143 1.19 7.83 -5.89
CA ASN A 143 0.50 9.13 -5.95
C ASN A 143 -0.65 9.14 -6.97
N ILE A 144 -1.53 8.15 -6.88
CA ILE A 144 -2.68 8.02 -7.77
C ILE A 144 -3.79 8.96 -7.29
N ILE A 145 -4.33 9.74 -8.22
CA ILE A 145 -5.51 10.56 -7.97
C ILE A 145 -6.74 9.79 -8.44
N ILE A 146 -7.72 9.62 -7.55
CA ILE A 146 -9.02 9.06 -7.91
C ILE A 146 -9.89 10.25 -8.32
N PRO A 147 -10.27 10.37 -9.61
CA PRO A 147 -11.16 11.44 -10.03
C PRO A 147 -12.54 11.23 -9.39
N PHE A 148 -12.86 12.08 -8.42
CA PHE A 148 -14.24 12.25 -7.97
C PHE A 148 -14.96 13.14 -8.99
N GLY A 149 -16.27 12.92 -9.18
CA GLY A 149 -17.12 13.95 -9.78
C GLY A 149 -16.83 15.28 -9.09
N THR A 150 -16.34 16.24 -9.87
CA THR A 150 -15.66 17.45 -9.40
C THR A 150 -16.55 18.31 -8.52
N SER A 151 -16.00 18.78 -7.40
CA SER A 151 -16.15 20.18 -7.03
C SER A 151 -14.73 20.75 -6.88
N ASP A 152 -14.50 21.93 -7.43
CA ASP A 152 -13.19 22.59 -7.64
C ASP A 152 -12.48 23.08 -6.35
N ALA A 153 -12.73 22.45 -5.22
CA ALA A 153 -12.01 22.70 -3.99
C ALA A 153 -11.20 21.45 -3.65
N ASP A 154 -9.88 21.54 -3.83
CA ASP A 154 -8.84 20.96 -2.94
C ASP A 154 -7.53 20.77 -3.70
N LYS A 155 -6.95 21.87 -4.18
CA LYS A 155 -5.51 21.97 -4.48
C LYS A 155 -4.82 22.68 -3.32
N LYS A 156 -4.65 22.00 -2.18
CA LYS A 156 -3.67 22.40 -1.16
C LYS A 156 -3.54 21.32 -0.10
N LEU A 157 -2.49 20.52 -0.16
CA LEU A 157 -1.93 19.82 1.00
C LEU A 157 -0.45 19.54 0.72
N LEU A 158 0.39 20.54 0.97
CA LEU A 158 1.80 20.35 1.26
C LEU A 158 2.22 21.47 2.21
N ASN A 159 3.10 21.12 3.15
CA ASN A 159 3.61 21.90 4.30
C ASN A 159 2.71 21.73 5.54
N ASN A 160 3.18 21.35 6.72
CA ASN A 160 4.49 21.61 7.34
C ASN A 160 4.70 20.66 8.56
N PRO A 161 5.75 20.80 9.41
CA PRO A 161 6.72 19.72 9.68
C PRO A 161 6.78 19.29 11.16
N LEU A 162 7.58 18.26 11.46
CA LEU A 162 8.54 18.22 12.57
C LEU A 162 9.41 16.95 12.46
N SER A 163 10.71 17.19 12.50
CA SER A 163 11.82 16.26 12.29
C SER A 163 12.16 15.45 13.53
N GLU A 164 12.75 14.27 13.33
CA GLU A 164 13.89 13.82 14.11
C GLU A 164 14.80 13.01 13.19
N GLU A 165 16.09 13.34 13.19
CA GLU A 165 17.14 12.72 12.40
C GLU A 165 17.48 11.36 13.04
N ILE A 166 17.31 10.27 12.30
CA ILE A 166 17.68 8.93 12.76
C ILE A 166 18.49 8.26 11.65
N ASP A 167 19.67 7.82 12.06
CA ASP A 167 20.58 6.93 11.33
C ASP A 167 19.78 5.70 10.86
N ASP A 168 19.83 5.42 9.56
CA ASP A 168 18.91 4.58 8.77
C ASP A 168 17.56 5.22 8.40
N ALA A 169 17.36 5.36 7.09
CA ALA A 169 16.27 6.04 6.39
C ALA A 169 14.83 5.47 6.60
N VAL A 170 14.56 4.79 7.71
CA VAL A 170 13.20 4.41 8.14
C VAL A 170 12.76 5.33 9.27
N PHE A 171 11.75 6.14 8.99
CA PHE A 171 11.14 7.03 9.95
C PHE A 171 9.93 6.35 10.60
N THR A 172 9.84 6.41 11.93
CA THR A 172 8.72 5.85 12.70
C THR A 172 8.03 6.94 13.52
N GLU A 173 6.78 7.23 13.21
CA GLU A 173 5.97 8.25 13.88
C GLU A 173 4.94 7.62 14.82
N LEU A 174 4.99 7.92 16.12
CA LEU A 174 3.97 7.51 17.09
C LEU A 174 2.69 8.34 16.89
N LYS A 175 1.58 7.69 16.55
CA LYS A 175 0.29 8.34 16.29
C LYS A 175 -0.63 8.35 17.50
N SER A 176 -0.67 7.24 18.24
CA SER A 176 -1.50 7.16 19.44
C SER A 176 -1.06 6.07 20.39
N ILE A 177 -1.41 6.29 21.66
CA ILE A 177 -1.33 5.32 22.74
C ILE A 177 -2.75 5.10 23.23
N THR A 178 -3.16 3.84 23.42
CA THR A 178 -4.50 3.52 23.92
C THR A 178 -4.40 2.48 25.01
N LYS A 179 -4.82 2.85 26.22
CA LYS A 179 -4.92 1.96 27.36
C LYS A 179 -6.35 1.47 27.52
N LYS A 180 -6.52 0.15 27.68
CA LYS A 180 -7.81 -0.50 27.99
C LYS A 180 -7.56 -1.59 29.00
N SER A 181 -7.94 -1.36 30.26
CA SER A 181 -7.71 -2.30 31.36
C SER A 181 -6.22 -2.66 31.51
N ASP A 182 -5.88 -3.92 31.34
CA ASP A 182 -4.55 -4.54 31.40
C ASP A 182 -3.80 -4.49 30.06
N THR A 183 -4.35 -3.81 29.06
CA THR A 183 -3.82 -3.79 27.70
C THR A 183 -3.42 -2.37 27.30
N LEU A 184 -2.23 -2.25 26.72
CA LEU A 184 -1.68 -1.02 26.17
C LEU A 184 -1.35 -1.22 24.70
N THR A 185 -1.87 -0.35 23.84
CA THR A 185 -1.68 -0.42 22.39
C THR A 185 -1.04 0.87 21.88
N PHE A 186 0.08 0.73 21.17
CA PHE A 186 0.76 1.81 20.48
C PHE A 186 0.53 1.69 18.98
N ASN A 187 0.16 2.78 18.33
CA ASN A 187 -0.05 2.84 16.88
C ASN A 187 0.95 3.80 16.25
N PHE A 188 1.59 3.35 15.20
CA PHE A 188 2.64 4.08 14.48
C PHE A 188 2.33 4.19 12.99
N ILE A 189 2.98 5.15 12.35
CA ILE A 189 3.19 5.18 10.90
C ILE A 189 4.69 5.04 10.64
N VAL A 190 5.06 4.03 9.87
CA VAL A 190 6.43 3.79 9.41
C VAL A 190 6.55 4.24 7.97
N THR A 191 7.54 5.06 7.64
CA THR A 191 7.84 5.49 6.27
C THR A 191 9.32 5.25 5.96
N ASN A 192 9.59 4.47 4.92
CA ASN A 192 10.94 4.32 4.39
C ASN A 192 11.22 5.46 3.40
N TYR A 193 12.32 6.19 3.57
CA TYR A 193 12.76 7.26 2.67
C TYR A 193 13.91 6.84 1.74
N ASP A 194 14.42 5.61 1.90
CA ASP A 194 15.42 5.00 1.02
C ASP A 194 14.77 4.14 -0.07
N ASP A 195 15.61 3.48 -0.87
CA ASP A 195 15.21 2.38 -1.75
C ASP A 195 14.34 1.34 -1.03
N ASP A 196 13.47 0.70 -1.82
CA ASP A 196 12.58 -0.34 -1.33
C ASP A 196 13.33 -1.46 -0.60
N LYS A 197 13.01 -1.66 0.68
CA LYS A 197 13.68 -2.65 1.53
C LYS A 197 12.71 -3.44 2.40
N ILE A 198 13.20 -4.54 2.96
CA ILE A 198 12.44 -5.33 3.92
C ILE A 198 12.81 -4.85 5.33
N GLU A 199 11.79 -4.47 6.08
CA GLU A 199 11.90 -4.14 7.50
C GLU A 199 11.30 -5.26 8.34
N VAL A 200 12.01 -5.65 9.40
CA VAL A 200 11.59 -6.73 10.30
C VAL A 200 11.24 -6.15 11.66
N LEU A 201 9.96 -6.08 12.00
CA LEU A 201 9.51 -5.75 13.34
C LEU A 201 9.63 -6.98 14.25
N ASN A 202 10.38 -6.86 15.35
CA ASN A 202 10.66 -7.97 16.24
C ASN A 202 10.09 -7.72 17.65
N ALA A 203 9.15 -8.57 18.07
CA ALA A 203 8.54 -8.51 19.40
C ALA A 203 9.56 -8.75 20.52
N THR A 204 10.56 -9.62 20.32
CA THR A 204 11.57 -9.94 21.35
C THR A 204 12.50 -8.78 21.68
N SER A 205 12.74 -7.93 20.68
CA SER A 205 13.63 -6.78 20.79
C SER A 205 12.88 -5.48 21.09
N SER A 206 11.55 -5.59 21.27
CA SER A 206 10.68 -4.49 21.64
C SER A 206 10.24 -4.63 23.09
N LYS A 207 10.21 -3.54 23.84
CA LYS A 207 9.75 -3.51 25.22
C LYS A 207 9.33 -2.12 25.64
N PHE A 208 8.56 -1.98 26.71
CA PHE A 208 8.48 -0.71 27.42
C PHE A 208 8.81 -0.88 28.91
N ILE A 209 9.22 0.22 29.53
CA ILE A 209 9.57 0.32 30.95
C ILE A 209 8.67 1.38 31.59
N ASP A 210 8.00 1.03 32.69
CA ASP A 210 7.16 1.98 33.44
C ASP A 210 7.94 2.81 34.46
N ASP A 211 7.25 3.74 35.13
CA ASP A 211 7.80 4.61 36.18
C ASP A 211 8.21 3.89 37.47
N SER A 212 7.81 2.63 37.61
CA SER A 212 8.20 1.75 38.71
C SER A 212 9.35 0.80 38.32
N GLY A 213 9.86 0.90 37.09
CA GLY A 213 10.94 0.07 36.57
C GLY A 213 10.52 -1.34 36.13
N ASN A 214 9.22 -1.65 36.02
CA ASN A 214 8.79 -2.92 35.44
C ASN A 214 9.02 -2.90 33.91
N GLU A 215 9.50 -4.01 33.37
CA GLU A 215 9.61 -4.22 31.93
C GLU A 215 8.44 -5.04 31.38
N TYR A 216 7.95 -4.63 30.22
CA TYR A 216 6.84 -5.29 29.52
C TYR A 216 7.26 -5.61 28.09
N TYR A 217 6.88 -6.79 27.63
CA TYR A 217 7.17 -7.27 26.27
C TYR A 217 5.87 -7.38 25.48
N PRO A 218 5.87 -7.05 24.18
CA PRO A 218 4.64 -7.11 23.41
C PRO A 218 4.21 -8.55 23.23
N ASN A 219 2.90 -8.76 23.30
CA ASN A 219 2.26 -10.03 23.01
C ASN A 219 1.55 -10.02 21.65
N HIS A 220 1.51 -8.87 20.98
CA HIS A 220 0.93 -8.72 19.65
C HIS A 220 1.63 -7.62 18.87
N ILE A 221 1.92 -7.90 17.61
CA ILE A 221 2.44 -6.92 16.65
C ILE A 221 1.68 -7.00 15.33
N SER A 222 1.54 -5.86 14.65
CA SER A 222 1.05 -5.81 13.28
C SER A 222 1.86 -4.82 12.44
N PHE A 223 2.08 -5.12 11.18
CA PHE A 223 2.82 -4.29 10.23
C PHE A 223 2.13 -4.33 8.85
N GLY A 224 1.40 -3.28 8.51
CA GLY A 224 0.42 -3.29 7.43
C GLY A 224 -0.74 -4.22 7.75
N ASN A 225 -1.13 -5.06 6.80
CA ASN A 225 -2.14 -6.11 7.00
C ASN A 225 -1.64 -7.38 7.71
N ASP A 226 -0.33 -7.51 7.90
CA ASP A 226 0.27 -8.68 8.55
C ASP A 226 0.21 -8.48 10.06
N LYS A 227 -0.19 -9.53 10.78
CA LYS A 227 -0.33 -9.50 12.25
C LYS A 227 0.01 -10.85 12.83
N THR A 228 0.51 -10.85 14.06
CA THR A 228 0.87 -12.06 14.77
C THR A 228 0.87 -11.81 16.28
N ASP A 229 0.68 -12.89 17.04
CA ASP A 229 0.64 -12.90 18.49
C ASP A 229 1.85 -13.69 19.04
N GLY A 230 2.26 -13.35 20.25
CA GLY A 230 3.34 -14.01 20.97
C GLY A 230 4.62 -13.17 21.10
N ARG A 231 5.32 -13.41 22.22
CA ARG A 231 6.55 -12.69 22.59
C ARG A 231 7.71 -12.88 21.60
N TYR A 232 7.75 -14.03 20.92
CA TYR A 232 8.83 -14.39 19.98
C TYR A 232 8.49 -14.08 18.53
N ALA A 233 7.42 -13.32 18.30
CA ALA A 233 6.95 -13.07 16.95
C ALA A 233 7.81 -12.03 16.23
N ALA A 234 8.00 -12.24 14.93
CA ALA A 234 8.63 -11.28 14.03
C ALA A 234 7.76 -11.13 12.78
N LEU A 235 7.65 -9.91 12.27
CA LEU A 235 6.95 -9.60 11.03
C LEU A 235 7.90 -8.90 10.07
N SER A 236 8.10 -9.50 8.90
CA SER A 236 8.83 -8.87 7.80
C SER A 236 7.85 -8.18 6.86
N LYS A 237 8.09 -6.91 6.56
CA LYS A 237 7.29 -6.13 5.60
C LYS A 237 8.21 -5.43 4.62
N LYS A 238 7.90 -5.54 3.32
CA LYS A 238 8.55 -4.71 2.31
C LYS A 238 8.01 -3.27 2.44
N CYS A 239 8.90 -2.35 2.79
CA CYS A 239 8.63 -0.92 2.91
C CYS A 239 9.03 -0.22 1.61
N ILE A 240 8.02 0.24 0.87
CA ILE A 240 8.21 0.94 -0.40
C ILE A 240 8.59 2.40 -0.13
N ASN A 241 9.54 2.94 -0.91
CA ASN A 241 10.01 4.32 -0.76
C ASN A 241 8.83 5.31 -0.69
N LYS A 242 8.83 6.14 0.36
CA LYS A 242 7.84 7.18 0.69
C LYS A 242 6.40 6.70 0.86
N VAL A 243 6.17 5.39 0.99
CA VAL A 243 4.84 4.84 1.25
C VAL A 243 4.69 4.61 2.76
N PRO A 244 3.78 5.33 3.45
CA PRO A 244 3.51 5.13 4.86
C PRO A 244 2.79 3.80 5.08
N ILE A 245 3.21 3.06 6.11
CA ILE A 245 2.63 1.79 6.52
C ILE A 245 2.25 1.87 8.00
N LYS A 246 1.03 1.42 8.33
CA LYS A 246 0.59 1.32 9.72
C LYS A 246 1.32 0.21 10.46
N MET A 247 1.72 0.49 11.69
CA MET A 247 2.29 -0.49 12.60
C MET A 247 1.59 -0.40 13.96
N THR A 248 1.33 -1.53 14.59
CA THR A 248 0.75 -1.59 15.94
C THR A 248 1.58 -2.53 16.79
N VAL A 249 1.84 -2.11 18.03
CA VAL A 249 2.49 -2.93 19.04
C VAL A 249 1.62 -2.91 20.28
N ARG A 250 1.26 -4.09 20.79
CA ARG A 250 0.37 -4.25 21.94
C ARG A 250 1.01 -5.10 23.02
N PHE A 251 0.75 -4.69 24.24
CA PHE A 251 1.22 -5.29 25.47
C PHE A 251 0.01 -5.61 26.35
N THR A 252 0.03 -6.76 27.02
CA THR A 252 -0.99 -7.13 28.01
C THR A 252 -0.31 -7.68 29.25
N ASP A 253 -0.58 -7.08 30.39
CA ASP A 253 -0.09 -7.51 31.70
C ASP A 253 -0.98 -6.91 32.80
N SER A 254 -1.28 -7.66 33.86
CA SER A 254 -2.17 -7.21 34.94
C SER A 254 -1.66 -5.95 35.66
N LYS A 255 -0.34 -5.70 35.65
CA LYS A 255 0.25 -4.48 36.23
C LYS A 255 -0.06 -3.22 35.40
N ILE A 256 -0.38 -3.37 34.10
CA ILE A 256 -0.71 -2.23 33.23
C ILE A 256 -1.96 -1.49 33.70
N VAL A 257 -2.87 -2.15 34.41
CA VAL A 257 -4.10 -1.53 34.95
C VAL A 257 -3.77 -0.24 35.72
N ASN A 258 -2.70 -0.26 36.50
CA ASN A 258 -2.28 0.87 37.33
C ASN A 258 -1.15 1.71 36.72
N LEU A 259 -0.79 1.46 35.45
CA LEU A 259 0.24 2.21 34.74
C LEU A 259 -0.17 3.69 34.63
N LYS A 260 0.74 4.58 35.06
CA LYS A 260 0.56 6.04 34.98
C LYS A 260 1.44 6.67 33.91
N LYS A 261 2.67 6.18 33.80
CA LYS A 261 3.70 6.75 32.92
C LYS A 261 4.60 5.65 32.38
N ILE A 262 5.07 5.87 31.16
CA ILE A 262 6.05 5.03 30.46
C ILE A 262 7.34 5.84 30.35
N ILE A 263 8.41 5.31 30.91
CA ILE A 263 9.72 5.97 30.89
C ILE A 263 10.42 5.75 29.55
N LEU A 264 10.30 4.55 29.01
CA LEU A 264 10.94 4.16 27.77
C LEU A 264 10.05 3.17 27.02
N LEU A 265 9.88 3.38 25.72
CA LEU A 265 9.42 2.39 24.76
C LEU A 265 10.55 2.15 23.77
N GLU A 266 11.03 0.92 23.67
CA GLU A 266 11.95 0.46 22.62
C GLU A 266 11.17 -0.38 21.61
N LEU A 267 11.33 -0.07 20.32
CA LEU A 267 10.87 -0.90 19.22
C LEU A 267 12.09 -1.49 18.51
N GLY A 268 12.18 -2.81 18.49
CA GLY A 268 13.17 -3.53 17.71
C GLY A 268 12.71 -3.68 16.27
N MET A 269 13.39 -2.99 15.36
CA MET A 269 13.13 -3.08 13.92
C MET A 269 14.47 -3.34 13.20
N ASN A 270 14.55 -4.47 12.50
CA ASN A 270 15.81 -5.02 12.00
C ASN A 270 16.84 -5.14 13.15
N ASN A 271 18.05 -4.63 12.96
CA ASN A 271 19.10 -4.57 13.99
C ASN A 271 19.08 -3.25 14.76
N ASN A 272 18.09 -2.39 14.51
CA ASN A 272 17.98 -1.07 15.09
C ASN A 272 16.93 -1.04 16.22
N LYS A 273 17.07 -0.03 17.07
CA LYS A 273 16.11 0.27 18.14
C LYS A 273 15.59 1.68 17.98
N PHE A 274 14.29 1.81 17.79
CA PHE A 274 13.60 3.09 17.88
C PHE A 274 13.17 3.31 19.33
N GLN A 275 13.55 4.45 19.91
CA GLN A 275 13.26 4.75 21.32
C GLN A 275 12.32 5.95 21.43
N PHE A 276 11.30 5.82 22.28
CA PHE A 276 10.42 6.90 22.69
C PHE A 276 10.46 7.01 24.21
N ARG A 277 10.49 8.22 24.75
CA ARG A 277 10.67 8.47 26.20
C ARG A 277 9.53 9.28 26.77
N ASP A 278 9.31 9.13 28.07
CA ASP A 278 8.40 9.96 28.86
C ASP A 278 6.97 10.05 28.30
N LEU A 279 6.41 8.90 27.88
CA LEU A 279 5.06 8.83 27.32
C LEU A 279 4.00 8.76 28.42
N THR A 280 2.90 9.47 28.23
CA THR A 280 1.72 9.45 29.10
C THR A 280 0.61 8.61 28.51
N THR A 281 -0.05 7.79 29.33
CA THR A 281 -1.25 7.03 28.95
C THR A 281 -2.46 7.77 29.49
N GLU A 282 -3.10 8.59 28.66
CA GLU A 282 -4.43 9.15 28.98
C GLU A 282 -5.50 8.04 29.04
#